data_AF-A0A7S0Y0C6-F1
#
_entry.id   AF-A0A7S0Y0C6-F1
#
_cell.length_a   1.000
_cell.length_b   1.000
_cell.length_c   1.000
_cell.angle_alpha   90.00
_cell.angle_beta   90.00
_cell.angle_gamma   90.00
#
_symmetry.space_group_name_H-M   'P 1'
#
loop_
_entity.id
_entity.type
_entity.pdbx_description
1 polymer ?
#
loop_
_entity_poly.entity_id
_entity_poly.type
_entity_poly.pdbx_seq_one_letter_code
_entity_poly.pdbx_strand_id
1 'polypeptide(L)'
;GRFTLVSNRISCNKNIGVIGIGPWEDYSEPLSVRDNVITGNLSSGLWVQKGHACVSRNIIASNGESGVVAFGCKNKLTFEGNVIHSNGRTGVSIHTALQVVLKGNSVGVKVEP
;
A
#
# COMPACT_ATOMS: atom_id res chain seq x y z
N GLY A 1 -15.36 3.78 11.57
CA GLY A 1 -15.19 2.32 11.69
C GLY A 1 -13.82 1.93 11.16
N ARG A 2 -13.11 1.03 11.83
CA ARG A 2 -11.78 0.58 11.43
C ARG A 2 -11.90 -0.43 10.28
N PHE A 3 -11.42 -0.06 9.09
CA PHE A 3 -11.35 -0.98 7.96
C PHE A 3 -10.05 -1.79 8.03
N THR A 4 -10.18 -3.10 8.12
CA THR A 4 -9.05 -4.01 8.24
C THR A 4 -9.11 -5.05 7.13
N LEU A 5 -8.00 -5.21 6.41
CA LEU A 5 -7.81 -6.20 5.35
C LEU A 5 -6.66 -7.13 5.75
N VAL A 6 -6.98 -8.41 5.94
CA VAL A 6 -6.10 -9.39 6.59
C VAL A 6 -6.09 -10.71 5.86
N SER A 7 -4.91 -11.24 5.53
CA SER A 7 -4.77 -12.60 4.99
C SER A 7 -5.56 -12.86 3.70
N ASN A 8 -5.63 -11.87 2.82
CA ASN A 8 -6.30 -11.97 1.52
C ASN A 8 -5.30 -12.12 0.38
N ARG A 9 -5.76 -12.74 -0.71
CA ARG A 9 -5.13 -12.67 -2.02
C ARG A 9 -5.96 -11.75 -2.91
N ILE A 10 -5.37 -10.67 -3.38
CA ILE A 10 -6.00 -9.71 -4.29
C ILE A 10 -5.18 -9.66 -5.57
N SER A 11 -5.78 -10.08 -6.68
CA SER A 11 -5.04 -10.18 -7.93
C SER A 11 -5.89 -9.98 -9.18
N CYS A 12 -5.22 -9.59 -10.26
CA CYS A 12 -5.81 -9.49 -11.61
C CYS A 12 -7.00 -8.53 -11.72
N ASN A 13 -7.05 -7.49 -10.88
CA ASN A 13 -8.05 -6.44 -11.02
C ASN A 13 -7.73 -5.55 -12.22
N LYS A 14 -8.77 -5.08 -12.92
CA LYS A 14 -8.67 -4.22 -14.11
C LYS A 14 -8.17 -2.80 -13.82
N ASN A 15 -7.86 -2.47 -12.58
CA ASN A 15 -7.27 -1.20 -12.19
C ASN A 15 -6.44 -1.36 -10.90
N ILE A 16 -6.90 -0.81 -9.78
CA ILE A 16 -6.25 -0.87 -8.47
C ILE A 16 -6.70 -2.12 -7.72
N GLY A 17 -5.78 -2.78 -7.00
CA GLY A 17 -6.11 -3.93 -6.15
C GLY A 17 -6.91 -3.54 -4.91
N VAL A 18 -6.41 -2.59 -4.13
CA VAL A 18 -7.05 -2.07 -2.91
C VAL A 18 -6.99 -0.55 -2.89
N ILE A 19 -8.11 0.11 -2.62
CA ILE A 19 -8.15 1.55 -2.40
C ILE A 19 -8.72 1.87 -1.01
N GLY A 20 -7.94 2.62 -0.22
CA GLY A 20 -8.35 3.21 1.04
C GLY A 20 -8.54 4.70 0.88
N ILE A 21 -9.78 5.18 0.98
CA ILE A 21 -10.10 6.60 0.92
C ILE A 21 -10.53 7.05 2.30
N GLY A 22 -9.72 7.88 2.95
CA GLY A 22 -10.14 8.64 4.13
C GLY A 22 -10.95 9.85 3.68
N PRO A 23 -11.99 10.26 4.41
CA PRO A 23 -12.59 11.55 4.17
C PRO A 23 -11.65 12.64 4.65
N TRP A 24 -11.90 13.82 4.11
CA TRP A 24 -11.11 15.01 4.32
C TRP A 24 -11.18 15.41 5.79
N GLU A 25 -10.01 15.38 6.43
CA GLU A 25 -9.63 16.08 7.67
C GLU A 25 -9.51 15.24 8.96
N ASP A 26 -10.52 14.56 9.53
CA ASP A 26 -10.38 14.04 10.91
C ASP A 26 -10.88 12.60 11.15
N TYR A 27 -10.15 11.60 10.64
CA TYR A 27 -10.36 10.22 11.08
C TYR A 27 -9.24 9.79 12.00
N SER A 28 -9.59 9.18 13.14
CA SER A 28 -8.64 8.62 14.10
C SER A 28 -8.22 7.18 13.78
N GLU A 29 -9.01 6.44 13.00
CA GLU A 29 -8.82 5.00 12.79
C GLU A 29 -8.18 4.63 11.43
N PRO A 30 -6.96 4.03 11.44
CA PRO A 30 -6.22 3.79 10.20
C PRO A 30 -6.84 2.68 9.38
N LEU A 31 -6.71 2.79 8.06
CA LEU A 31 -6.78 1.62 7.21
C LEU A 31 -5.66 0.65 7.64
N SER A 32 -6.04 -0.57 8.03
CA SER A 32 -5.09 -1.61 8.42
C SER A 32 -5.00 -2.67 7.32
N VAL A 33 -3.88 -2.74 6.61
CA VAL A 33 -3.62 -3.74 5.57
C VAL A 33 -2.49 -4.63 6.04
N ARG A 34 -2.78 -5.89 6.37
CA ARG A 34 -1.77 -6.79 6.92
C ARG A 34 -1.82 -8.20 6.36
N ASP A 35 -0.66 -8.82 6.20
CA ASP A 35 -0.55 -10.23 5.85
C ASP A 35 -1.25 -10.60 4.51
N ASN A 36 -1.39 -9.65 3.57
CA ASN A 36 -2.03 -9.87 2.27
C ASN A 36 -1.01 -10.09 1.15
N VAL A 37 -1.47 -10.73 0.07
CA VAL A 37 -0.76 -10.85 -1.21
C VAL A 37 -1.52 -10.05 -2.27
N ILE A 38 -0.95 -8.95 -2.74
CA ILE A 38 -1.56 -8.01 -3.69
C ILE A 38 -0.73 -7.98 -4.97
N THR A 39 -1.21 -8.64 -6.03
CA THR A 39 -0.36 -8.90 -7.21
C THR A 39 -1.09 -8.84 -8.54
N GLY A 40 -0.39 -8.46 -9.62
CA GLY A 40 -0.95 -8.58 -10.98
C GLY A 40 -2.14 -7.65 -11.25
N ASN A 41 -2.31 -6.56 -10.49
CA ASN A 41 -3.35 -5.57 -10.78
C ASN A 41 -2.86 -4.62 -11.88
N LEU A 42 -3.78 -4.14 -12.73
CA LEU A 42 -3.42 -3.38 -13.92
C LEU A 42 -2.65 -2.09 -13.61
N SER A 43 -3.02 -1.35 -12.56
CA SER A 43 -2.34 -0.12 -12.15
C SER A 43 -1.60 -0.34 -10.84
N SER A 44 -2.15 0.15 -9.72
CA SER A 44 -1.48 0.09 -8.40
C SER A 44 -1.96 -1.09 -7.56
N GLY A 45 -1.07 -1.66 -6.75
CA GLY A 45 -1.44 -2.70 -5.79
C GLY A 45 -2.32 -2.13 -4.68
N LEU A 46 -1.78 -1.15 -3.94
CA LEU A 46 -2.46 -0.45 -2.86
C LEU A 46 -2.44 1.07 -3.11
N TRP A 47 -3.61 1.70 -3.03
CA TRP A 47 -3.73 3.16 -3.07
C TRP A 47 -4.34 3.67 -1.76
N VAL A 48 -3.63 4.57 -1.08
CA VAL A 48 -4.11 5.29 0.10
C VAL A 48 -4.35 6.76 -0.27
N GLN A 49 -5.58 7.23 -0.15
CA GLN A 49 -5.96 8.60 -0.48
C GLN A 49 -6.56 9.29 0.74
N LYS A 50 -6.04 10.47 1.09
CA LYS A 50 -6.61 11.36 2.13
C LYS A 50 -6.89 10.68 3.47
N GLY A 51 -6.05 9.73 3.85
CA GLY A 51 -6.24 8.94 5.05
C GLY A 51 -4.96 8.72 5.83
N HIS A 52 -5.03 7.81 6.77
CA HIS A 52 -3.89 7.21 7.44
C HIS A 52 -3.97 5.70 7.28
N ALA A 53 -2.80 5.06 7.22
CA ALA A 53 -2.70 3.64 6.95
C ALA A 53 -1.56 3.01 7.74
N CYS A 54 -1.83 1.79 8.21
CA CYS A 54 -0.84 0.88 8.75
C CYS A 54 -0.79 -0.34 7.82
N VAL A 55 0.30 -0.45 7.06
CA VAL A 55 0.52 -1.49 6.05
C VAL A 55 1.66 -2.37 6.52
N SER A 56 1.39 -3.63 6.85
CA SER A 56 2.42 -4.50 7.44
C SER A 56 2.44 -5.93 6.90
N ARG A 57 3.64 -6.49 6.71
CA ARG A 57 3.84 -7.88 6.29
C ARG A 57 3.04 -8.29 5.04
N ASN A 58 2.83 -7.36 4.11
CA ASN A 58 2.20 -7.67 2.82
C ASN A 58 3.25 -7.98 1.76
N ILE A 59 2.86 -8.81 0.80
CA ILE A 59 3.58 -8.99 -0.46
C ILE A 59 2.82 -8.17 -1.52
N ILE A 60 3.44 -7.13 -2.07
CA ILE A 60 2.82 -6.25 -3.07
C ILE A 60 3.70 -6.23 -4.32
N ALA A 61 3.33 -7.01 -5.32
CA ALA A 61 4.24 -7.29 -6.42
C ALA A 61 3.60 -7.43 -7.79
N SER A 62 4.37 -7.19 -8.85
CA SER A 62 3.91 -7.41 -10.23
C SER A 62 2.64 -6.65 -10.59
N ASN A 63 2.41 -5.46 -10.00
CA ASN A 63 1.34 -4.56 -10.42
C ASN A 63 1.85 -3.67 -11.56
N GLY A 64 0.97 -3.32 -12.51
CA GLY A 64 1.38 -2.69 -13.77
C GLY A 64 2.00 -1.30 -13.63
N GLU A 65 1.73 -0.59 -12.54
CA GLU A 65 2.35 0.71 -12.24
C GLU A 65 3.07 0.70 -10.90
N SER A 66 2.36 0.99 -9.80
CA SER A 66 2.99 1.18 -8.50
C SER A 66 2.63 0.05 -7.53
N GLY A 67 3.56 -0.33 -6.66
CA GLY A 67 3.20 -1.24 -5.56
C GLY A 67 2.23 -0.53 -4.60
N VAL A 68 2.69 0.58 -4.04
CA VAL A 68 1.92 1.43 -3.13
C VAL A 68 1.92 2.88 -3.62
N VAL A 69 0.75 3.50 -3.62
CA VAL A 69 0.59 4.95 -3.82
C VAL A 69 -0.07 5.54 -2.58
N ALA A 70 0.51 6.62 -2.03
CA ALA A 70 -0.14 7.46 -1.04
C ALA A 70 -0.26 8.89 -1.55
N PHE A 71 -1.46 9.45 -1.46
CA PHE A 71 -1.78 10.77 -1.97
C PHE A 71 -2.67 11.56 -0.99
N GLY A 72 -2.30 12.82 -0.72
CA GLY A 72 -3.10 13.73 0.10
C GLY A 72 -3.29 13.27 1.55
N CYS A 73 -2.41 12.43 2.10
CA CYS A 73 -2.53 11.93 3.47
C CYS A 73 -2.10 13.01 4.45
N LYS A 74 -3.01 13.54 5.28
CA LYS A 74 -2.67 14.57 6.28
C LYS A 74 -2.22 13.97 7.62
N ASN A 75 -2.14 12.64 7.71
CA ASN A 75 -1.85 11.89 8.93
C ASN A 75 -0.67 10.92 8.71
N LYS A 76 -0.27 10.22 9.78
CA LYS A 76 0.86 9.28 9.74
C LYS A 76 0.56 8.06 8.85
N LEU A 77 1.54 7.70 8.03
CA LEU A 77 1.59 6.44 7.29
C LEU A 77 2.69 5.55 7.85
N THR A 78 2.36 4.30 8.13
CA THR A 78 3.31 3.31 8.66
C THR A 78 3.35 2.10 7.72
N PHE A 79 4.54 1.79 7.23
CA PHE A 79 4.82 0.64 6.37
C PHE A 79 5.89 -0.21 7.06
N GLU A 80 5.55 -1.43 7.46
CA GLU A 80 6.46 -2.28 8.24
C GLU A 80 6.56 -3.71 7.71
N GLY A 81 7.78 -4.20 7.46
CA GLY A 81 7.99 -5.60 7.10
C GLY A 81 7.34 -6.04 5.79
N ASN A 82 7.02 -5.10 4.88
CA ASN A 82 6.42 -5.44 3.59
C ASN A 82 7.50 -5.84 2.57
N VAL A 83 7.12 -6.73 1.65
CA VAL A 83 7.92 -7.07 0.48
C VAL A 83 7.23 -6.47 -0.74
N ILE A 84 7.83 -5.45 -1.35
CA ILE A 84 7.25 -4.67 -2.44
C ILE A 84 8.19 -4.74 -3.64
N HIS A 85 7.86 -5.55 -4.64
CA HIS A 85 8.81 -5.82 -5.72
C HIS A 85 8.19 -6.00 -7.09
N SER A 86 9.01 -5.85 -8.13
CA SER A 86 8.59 -6.12 -9.52
C SER A 86 7.34 -5.34 -9.98
N ASN A 87 7.06 -4.16 -9.41
CA ASN A 87 5.98 -3.29 -9.89
C ASN A 87 6.49 -2.44 -11.07
N GLY A 88 5.62 -2.13 -12.03
CA GLY A 88 6.04 -1.64 -13.36
C GLY A 88 6.72 -0.27 -13.41
N ARG A 89 6.47 0.61 -12.43
CA ARG A 89 7.03 1.97 -12.38
C ARG A 89 7.65 2.33 -11.04
N THR A 90 6.99 2.03 -9.92
CA THR A 90 7.47 2.48 -8.60
C THR A 90 7.11 1.48 -7.51
N GLY A 91 8.02 1.22 -6.56
CA GLY A 91 7.71 0.39 -5.40
C GLY A 91 6.71 1.09 -4.46
N VAL A 92 7.12 2.24 -3.93
CA VAL A 92 6.31 3.09 -3.02
C VAL A 92 6.39 4.53 -3.51
N SER A 93 5.24 5.15 -3.77
CA SER A 93 5.13 6.55 -4.19
C SER A 93 4.33 7.33 -3.15
N ILE A 94 4.94 8.32 -2.49
CA ILE A 94 4.28 9.20 -1.53
C ILE A 94 4.28 10.63 -2.09
N HIS A 95 3.10 11.20 -2.32
CA HIS A 95 2.98 12.57 -2.84
C HIS A 95 2.72 13.60 -1.73
N THR A 96 1.98 13.22 -0.69
CA THR A 96 1.68 14.10 0.45
C THR A 96 1.38 13.24 1.67
N ALA A 97 2.15 13.44 2.74
CA ALA A 97 2.04 12.78 4.03
C ALA A 97 2.57 13.72 5.12
N LEU A 98 1.90 13.80 6.28
CA LEU A 98 2.44 14.55 7.42
C LEU A 98 3.67 13.84 8.01
N GLN A 99 3.61 12.52 8.11
CA GLN A 99 4.70 11.68 8.57
C GLN A 99 4.65 10.32 7.86
N VAL A 100 5.81 9.83 7.45
CA VAL A 100 5.95 8.49 6.86
C VAL A 100 6.99 7.71 7.66
N VAL A 101 6.65 6.48 8.03
CA VAL A 101 7.58 5.51 8.61
C VAL A 101 7.68 4.31 7.68
N LEU A 102 8.87 4.07 7.16
CA LEU A 102 9.23 2.88 6.39
C LEU A 102 10.26 2.09 7.21
N LYS A 103 9.86 0.99 7.83
CA LYS A 103 10.73 0.19 8.70
C LYS A 103 10.77 -1.27 8.28
N GLY A 104 11.97 -1.79 8.02
CA GLY A 104 12.18 -3.21 7.71
C GLY A 104 11.44 -3.69 6.45
N ASN A 105 11.16 -2.81 5.49
CA ASN A 105 10.56 -3.20 4.21
C ASN A 105 11.65 -3.60 3.21
N SER A 106 11.37 -4.58 2.36
CA SER A 106 12.16 -4.88 1.16
C SER A 106 11.47 -4.26 -0.04
N VAL A 107 12.12 -3.29 -0.70
CA VAL A 107 11.58 -2.57 -1.86
C VAL A 107 12.60 -2.61 -3.00
N GLY A 108 12.24 -3.18 -4.14
CA GLY A 108 13.15 -3.28 -5.27
C GLY A 108 12.73 -4.28 -6.34
N VAL A 109 13.70 -4.81 -7.07
CA VAL A 109 13.49 -5.92 -8.00
C VAL A 109 13.57 -7.23 -7.20
N LYS A 110 12.79 -8.25 -7.56
CA LYS A 110 12.93 -9.58 -6.93
C LYS A 110 14.37 -10.04 -7.13
N VAL A 111 15.16 -10.08 -6.06
CA VAL A 111 16.46 -10.75 -6.08
C VAL A 111 16.14 -12.20 -5.76
N GLU A 112 16.07 -13.03 -6.79
CA GLU A 112 16.14 -14.47 -6.58
C GLU A 112 17.59 -14.81 -6.15
N PRO A 113 17.79 -15.70 -5.17
CA PRO A 113 19.12 -16.22 -4.86
C PRO A 113 19.74 -16.97 -6.05
#